data_AF-A0AAN8FLH2-F1
#
_entry.id   AF-A0AAN8FLH2-F1
#
_cell.length_a   1.000
_cell.length_b   1.000
_cell.length_c   1.000
_cell.angle_alpha   90.00
_cell.angle_beta   90.00
_cell.angle_gamma   90.00
#
_symmetry.space_group_name_H-M   'P 1'
#
loop_
_entity.id
_entity.type
_entity.pdbx_description
1 polymer ?
#
loop_
_entity_poly.entity_id
_entity_poly.type
_entity_poly.pdbx_seq_one_letter_code
_entity_poly.pdbx_strand_id
1 'polypeptide(L)'
;MKTFIQDLCSKQLAWVYQLYDIDKQCWRDLIEEIKHPLSATPKLVIPKSAGSTTVELCVFGDASKRLYACCAYLPCRSSTSSNSRLIMAESQLNDLEPITISRAELLAILISTRLTHYIVQQLDMSVSAIHLLSDSQVALHWIHSSRQFRTFVQNRVDSIENVTMSFRSHRISS
;
A
#
# COMPACT_ATOMS: atom_id res chain seq x y z
N MET A 1 -2.84 -8.25 -12.88
CA MET A 1 -2.99 -7.45 -14.13
C MET A 1 -1.77 -6.58 -14.45
N LYS A 2 -1.29 -5.73 -13.52
CA LYS A 2 -0.15 -4.82 -13.78
C LYS A 2 1.13 -5.55 -14.27
N THR A 3 1.46 -6.68 -13.66
CA THR A 3 2.60 -7.53 -14.04
C THR A 3 2.48 -8.08 -15.46
N PHE A 4 1.29 -8.57 -15.85
CA PHE A 4 1.02 -9.04 -17.21
C PHE A 4 1.23 -7.95 -18.26
N ILE A 5 0.75 -6.73 -17.99
CA ILE A 5 0.95 -5.59 -18.89
C ILE A 5 2.44 -5.25 -19.01
N GLN A 6 3.18 -5.27 -17.89
CA GLN A 6 4.64 -5.07 -17.90
C GLN A 6 5.36 -6.12 -18.77
N ASP A 7 4.93 -7.38 -18.68
CA ASP A 7 5.49 -8.49 -19.48
C ASP A 7 5.17 -8.36 -20.97
N LEU A 8 4.03 -7.79 -21.34
CA LEU A 8 3.71 -7.49 -22.73
C LEU A 8 4.54 -6.32 -23.26
N CYS A 9 4.70 -5.26 -22.47
CA CYS A 9 5.50 -4.10 -22.85
C CYS A 9 6.98 -4.46 -23.04
N SER A 10 7.52 -5.37 -22.24
CA SER A 10 8.92 -5.81 -22.37
C SER A 10 9.18 -6.59 -23.66
N LYS A 11 8.15 -7.17 -24.28
CA LYS A 11 8.24 -7.85 -25.59
C LYS A 11 8.37 -6.89 -26.78
N GLN A 12 8.24 -5.58 -26.56
CA GLN A 12 8.40 -4.52 -27.59
C GLN A 12 7.60 -4.78 -28.87
N LEU A 13 6.42 -5.38 -28.75
CA LEU A 13 5.53 -5.61 -29.88
C LEU A 13 4.96 -4.28 -30.37
N ALA A 14 5.03 -4.03 -31.67
CA ALA A 14 4.29 -2.91 -32.25
C ALA A 14 2.78 -3.16 -32.14
N TRP A 15 2.00 -2.10 -31.99
CA TRP A 15 0.55 -2.11 -31.80
C TRP A 15 -0.25 -2.85 -32.89
N VAL A 16 0.38 -3.07 -34.05
CA VAL A 16 -0.20 -3.77 -35.21
C VAL A 16 -0.05 -5.29 -35.15
N TYR A 17 0.80 -5.83 -34.27
CA TYR A 17 1.00 -7.27 -34.16
C TYR A 17 -0.03 -7.92 -33.24
N GLN A 18 -0.54 -9.08 -33.66
CA GLN A 18 -1.37 -9.90 -32.79
C GLN A 18 -0.53 -10.47 -31.64
N LEU A 19 -1.15 -10.54 -30.45
CA LEU A 19 -0.55 -11.24 -29.31
C LEU A 19 -0.30 -12.72 -29.65
N TYR A 20 0.76 -13.29 -29.09
CA TYR A 20 1.00 -14.73 -29.15
C TYR A 20 -0.13 -15.47 -28.45
N ASP A 21 -0.43 -16.70 -28.87
CA ASP A 21 -1.55 -17.46 -28.30
C ASP A 21 -1.36 -17.76 -26.80
N ILE A 22 -0.11 -17.86 -26.36
CA ILE A 22 0.26 -17.97 -24.94
C ILE A 22 -0.23 -16.73 -24.17
N ASP A 23 0.03 -15.52 -24.68
CA ASP A 23 -0.37 -14.28 -24.03
C ASP A 23 -1.89 -14.10 -24.01
N LYS A 24 -2.57 -14.51 -25.09
CA LYS A 24 -4.04 -14.55 -25.15
C LYS A 24 -4.60 -15.50 -24.09
N GLN A 25 -3.98 -16.66 -23.90
CA GLN A 25 -4.41 -17.61 -22.88
C GLN A 25 -4.22 -17.03 -21.47
N CYS A 26 -3.04 -16.48 -21.16
CA CYS A 26 -2.79 -15.83 -19.87
C CYS A 26 -3.78 -14.69 -19.59
N TRP A 27 -4.13 -13.90 -20.62
CA TRP A 27 -5.17 -12.88 -20.48
C TRP A 27 -6.54 -13.47 -20.13
N ARG A 28 -6.95 -14.55 -20.80
CA ARG A 28 -8.22 -15.23 -20.52
C ARG A 28 -8.27 -15.75 -19.09
N ASP A 29 -7.22 -16.42 -18.64
CA ASP A 29 -7.14 -16.97 -17.28
C ASP A 29 -7.25 -15.87 -16.23
N LEU A 30 -6.54 -14.74 -16.45
CA LEU A 30 -6.57 -13.58 -15.55
C LEU A 30 -7.96 -12.90 -15.49
N ILE A 31 -8.68 -12.86 -16.61
CA ILE A 31 -10.04 -12.33 -16.66
C ILE A 31 -11.03 -13.26 -15.96
N GLU A 32 -10.89 -14.57 -16.11
CA GLU A 32 -11.73 -15.54 -15.38
C GLU A 32 -11.54 -15.41 -13.86
N GLU A 33 -10.30 -15.22 -13.38
CA GLU A 33 -10.02 -14.98 -11.95
C GLU A 33 -10.73 -13.73 -11.42
N ILE A 34 -10.80 -12.65 -12.20
CA ILE A 34 -11.45 -11.39 -11.81
C ILE A 34 -12.99 -11.49 -11.85
N LYS A 35 -13.56 -12.38 -12.68
CA LYS A 35 -15.01 -12.54 -12.83
C LYS A 35 -15.69 -13.11 -11.59
N HIS A 36 -14.93 -13.68 -10.64
CA HIS A 36 -15.50 -14.02 -9.33
C HIS A 36 -16.05 -12.73 -8.68
N PRO A 37 -17.35 -12.71 -8.28
CA PRO A 37 -17.99 -11.49 -7.83
C PRO A 37 -17.26 -10.93 -6.62
N LEU A 38 -16.50 -9.87 -6.85
CA LEU A 38 -16.01 -9.02 -5.77
C LEU A 38 -17.25 -8.52 -5.03
N SER A 39 -17.33 -8.82 -3.74
CA SER A 39 -18.43 -8.39 -2.89
C SER A 39 -18.61 -6.88 -3.06
N ALA A 40 -19.84 -6.42 -3.25
CA ALA A 40 -20.11 -5.00 -3.43
C ALA A 40 -19.40 -4.20 -2.32
N THR A 41 -18.48 -3.32 -2.70
CA THR A 41 -17.77 -2.48 -1.75
C THR A 41 -18.79 -1.61 -1.03
N PRO A 42 -18.95 -1.73 0.30
CA PRO A 42 -19.94 -0.94 1.02
C PRO A 42 -19.58 0.54 0.89
N LYS A 43 -20.47 1.32 0.28
CA LYS A 43 -20.31 2.77 0.04
C LYS A 43 -20.16 3.59 1.33
N LEU A 44 -20.54 3.02 2.47
CA LEU A 44 -20.41 3.66 3.77
C LEU A 44 -19.34 2.93 4.59
N VAL A 45 -18.20 3.60 4.71
CA VAL A 45 -17.05 3.10 5.45
C VAL A 45 -17.21 3.33 6.97
N ILE A 46 -17.91 4.40 7.36
CA ILE A 46 -17.99 4.86 8.74
C ILE A 46 -19.42 4.70 9.26
N PRO A 47 -19.65 3.98 10.38
CA PRO A 47 -20.98 3.86 10.99
C PRO A 47 -21.53 5.23 11.42
N LYS A 48 -22.77 5.55 11.03
CA LYS A 48 -23.46 6.81 11.39
C LYS A 48 -23.73 6.99 12.90
N SER A 49 -23.56 5.94 13.71
CA SER A 49 -23.79 5.95 15.16
C SER A 49 -22.54 6.34 15.99
N ALA A 50 -21.52 6.92 15.36
CA ALA A 50 -20.26 7.28 15.99
C ALA A 50 -20.33 8.60 16.78
N GLY A 51 -21.09 8.60 17.89
CA GLY A 51 -20.96 9.66 18.90
C GLY A 51 -19.67 9.54 19.73
N SER A 52 -18.97 8.39 19.68
CA SER A 52 -17.82 8.09 20.55
C SER A 52 -16.92 6.95 20.01
N THR A 53 -16.80 6.75 18.70
CA THR A 53 -15.97 5.66 18.17
C THR A 53 -14.58 6.18 17.82
N THR A 54 -13.55 5.68 18.50
CA THR A 54 -12.14 5.91 18.16
C THR A 54 -11.84 5.32 16.79
N VAL A 55 -11.38 6.15 15.85
CA VAL A 55 -11.06 5.74 14.48
C VAL A 55 -9.57 5.44 14.39
N GLU A 56 -9.22 4.16 14.23
CA GLU A 56 -7.85 3.72 13.98
C GLU A 56 -7.64 3.52 12.48
N LEU A 57 -6.44 3.80 11.99
CA LEU A 57 -6.02 3.53 10.61
C LEU A 57 -4.89 2.51 10.62
N CYS A 58 -5.10 1.36 9.98
CA CYS A 58 -4.07 0.32 9.82
C CYS A 58 -3.67 0.23 8.36
N VAL A 59 -2.39 0.46 8.05
CA VAL A 59 -1.85 0.37 6.70
C VAL A 59 -0.78 -0.70 6.65
N PHE A 60 -0.93 -1.63 5.72
CA PHE A 60 0.00 -2.73 5.50
C PHE A 60 0.77 -2.45 4.22
N GLY A 61 2.09 -2.56 4.27
CA GLY A 61 2.95 -2.58 3.09
C GLY A 61 3.53 -3.97 2.88
N ASP A 62 3.57 -4.42 1.63
CA ASP A 62 4.15 -5.70 1.23
C ASP A 62 4.88 -5.53 -0.10
N ALA A 63 5.95 -6.30 -0.30
CA ALA A 63 6.70 -6.28 -1.54
C ALA A 63 7.05 -7.67 -2.07
N SER A 64 7.01 -7.75 -3.39
CA SER A 64 7.56 -8.85 -4.16
C SER A 64 8.75 -8.36 -4.99
N LYS A 65 9.42 -9.29 -5.66
CA LYS A 65 10.47 -8.94 -6.63
C LYS A 65 9.97 -8.01 -7.74
N ARG A 66 8.69 -8.11 -8.12
CA ARG A 66 8.13 -7.44 -9.30
C ARG A 66 7.36 -6.17 -8.99
N LEU A 67 6.79 -6.07 -7.80
CA LEU A 67 5.94 -4.96 -7.39
C LEU A 67 5.98 -4.81 -5.88
N TYR A 68 5.71 -3.61 -5.41
CA TYR A 68 5.38 -3.34 -4.02
C TYR A 68 4.01 -2.68 -3.94
N ALA A 69 3.32 -2.91 -2.83
CA ALA A 69 1.96 -2.48 -2.65
C ALA A 69 1.69 -2.11 -1.19
N CYS A 70 0.63 -1.35 -0.99
CA CYS A 70 0.08 -1.10 0.33
C CYS A 70 -1.44 -1.05 0.31
N CYS A 71 -2.04 -1.34 1.46
CA CYS A 71 -3.47 -1.30 1.67
C CYS A 71 -3.80 -0.71 3.04
N ALA A 72 -4.75 0.22 3.06
CA ALA A 72 -5.18 0.96 4.24
C ALA A 72 -6.59 0.51 4.65
N TYR A 73 -6.74 0.14 5.91
CA TYR A 73 -7.98 -0.33 6.51
C TYR A 73 -8.39 0.57 7.68
N LEU A 74 -9.70 0.76 7.87
CA LEU A 74 -10.29 1.24 9.11
C LEU A 74 -10.86 0.06 9.91
N PRO A 75 -10.21 -0.34 11.01
CA PRO A 75 -10.81 -1.26 11.98
C PRO A 75 -12.00 -0.58 12.66
N CYS A 76 -13.17 -1.19 12.53
CA CYS A 76 -14.39 -0.85 13.23
C CYS A 76 -14.56 -1.84 14.38
N ARG A 77 -14.22 -1.40 15.59
CA ARG A 77 -14.46 -2.17 16.82
C ARG A 77 -15.77 -1.71 17.45
N SER A 78 -16.68 -2.64 17.63
CA SER A 78 -17.90 -2.50 18.42
C SER A 78 -17.86 -3.48 19.59
N SER A 79 -18.71 -3.27 20.60
CA SER A 79 -18.84 -4.19 21.75
C SER A 79 -19.18 -5.63 21.34
N THR A 80 -19.76 -5.82 20.16
CA THR A 80 -20.26 -7.12 19.66
C THR A 80 -19.60 -7.60 18.37
N SER A 81 -18.79 -6.78 17.69
CA SER A 81 -18.15 -7.18 16.43
C SER A 81 -16.86 -6.40 16.17
N SER A 82 -15.87 -7.09 15.60
CA SER A 82 -14.66 -6.49 15.05
C SER A 82 -14.69 -6.70 13.55
N ASN A 83 -14.87 -5.62 12.80
CA ASN A 83 -14.87 -5.64 11.34
C ASN A 83 -13.85 -4.65 10.83
N SER A 84 -13.16 -4.91 9.73
CA SER A 84 -12.26 -3.96 9.09
C SER A 84 -12.74 -3.62 7.69
N ARG A 85 -12.63 -2.35 7.28
CA ARG A 85 -12.99 -1.91 5.93
C ARG A 85 -11.77 -1.37 5.20
N LEU A 86 -11.56 -1.86 3.97
CA LEU A 86 -10.53 -1.31 3.08
C LEU A 86 -10.96 0.10 2.62
N ILE A 87 -10.06 1.05 2.75
CA ILE A 87 -10.26 2.46 2.38
C ILE A 87 -9.64 2.72 1.03
N MET A 88 -8.38 2.34 0.91
CA MET A 88 -7.56 2.61 -0.25
C MET A 88 -6.46 1.57 -0.33
N ALA A 89 -6.08 1.21 -1.54
CA ALA A 89 -4.92 0.38 -1.81
C ALA A 89 -4.15 1.00 -2.97
N GLU A 90 -2.82 0.96 -2.88
CA GLU A 90 -1.91 1.44 -3.90
C GLU A 90 -0.90 0.34 -4.25
N SER A 91 -0.47 0.28 -5.51
CA SER A 91 0.57 -0.65 -5.95
C SER A 91 1.40 -0.04 -7.06
N GLN A 92 2.70 -0.29 -7.03
CA GLN A 92 3.66 0.22 -8.00
C GLN A 92 4.52 -0.96 -8.50
N LEU A 93 4.80 -0.95 -9.80
CA LEU A 93 5.70 -1.93 -10.41
C LEU A 93 7.14 -1.54 -10.10
N ASN A 94 7.98 -2.54 -9.83
CA ASN A 94 9.41 -2.33 -9.84
C ASN A 94 9.89 -2.13 -11.27
N ASP A 95 10.93 -1.33 -11.43
CA ASP A 95 11.69 -1.25 -12.66
C ASP A 95 12.22 -2.64 -13.05
N LEU A 96 12.50 -2.84 -14.34
CA LEU A 96 13.06 -4.11 -14.83
C LEU A 96 14.47 -4.37 -14.26
N GLU A 97 15.13 -3.35 -13.73
CA GLU A 97 16.37 -3.52 -12.99
C GLU A 97 16.13 -4.16 -11.62
N PRO A 98 16.85 -5.23 -11.29
CA PRO A 98 16.59 -6.00 -10.09
C PRO A 98 17.00 -5.20 -8.84
N ILE A 99 16.00 -4.79 -8.06
CA ILE A 99 16.21 -4.39 -6.66
C ILE A 99 16.13 -5.61 -5.75
N THR A 100 16.80 -5.53 -4.59
CA THR A 100 16.67 -6.57 -3.58
C THR A 100 15.29 -6.52 -2.94
N ILE A 101 14.79 -7.67 -2.46
CA ILE A 101 13.49 -7.75 -1.77
C ILE A 101 13.44 -6.76 -0.61
N SER A 102 14.48 -6.67 0.21
CA SER A 102 14.54 -5.71 1.32
C SER A 102 14.39 -4.25 0.87
N ARG A 103 14.92 -3.87 -0.30
CA ARG A 103 14.72 -2.52 -0.86
C ARG A 103 13.30 -2.32 -1.37
N ALA A 104 12.69 -3.34 -1.97
CA ALA A 104 11.29 -3.30 -2.38
C ALA A 104 10.37 -3.13 -1.16
N GLU A 105 10.66 -3.84 -0.06
CA GLU A 105 9.94 -3.70 1.21
C GLU A 105 10.05 -2.27 1.78
N LEU A 106 11.24 -1.68 1.74
CA LEU A 106 11.42 -0.28 2.15
C LEU A 106 10.58 0.68 1.29
N LEU A 107 10.43 0.40 -0.01
CA LEU A 107 9.55 1.16 -0.90
C LEU A 107 8.07 0.93 -0.58
N ALA A 108 7.68 -0.30 -0.23
CA ALA A 108 6.33 -0.60 0.26
C ALA A 108 5.98 0.25 1.49
N ILE A 109 6.88 0.32 2.47
CA ILE A 109 6.68 1.15 3.67
C ILE A 109 6.61 2.64 3.31
N LEU A 110 7.44 3.09 2.37
CA LEU A 110 7.40 4.49 1.91
C LEU A 110 6.05 4.85 1.28
N ILE A 111 5.51 4.02 0.39
CA ILE A 111 4.17 4.28 -0.18
C ILE A 111 3.08 4.14 0.87
N SER A 112 3.16 3.21 1.83
CA SER A 112 2.24 3.13 2.96
C SER A 112 2.21 4.42 3.77
N THR A 113 3.39 5.01 4.02
CA THR A 113 3.53 6.26 4.78
C THR A 113 2.91 7.44 4.02
N ARG A 114 3.14 7.53 2.70
CA ARG A 114 2.54 8.56 1.83
C ARG A 114 1.03 8.41 1.69
N LEU A 115 0.55 7.18 1.50
CA LEU A 115 -0.87 6.86 1.43
C LEU A 115 -1.58 7.27 2.72
N THR A 116 -0.97 6.98 3.87
CA THR A 116 -1.47 7.40 5.18
C THR A 116 -1.58 8.92 5.26
N HIS A 117 -0.56 9.66 4.80
CA HIS A 117 -0.58 11.12 4.78
C HIS A 117 -1.74 11.67 3.96
N TYR A 118 -1.93 11.13 2.76
CA TYR A 118 -3.05 11.47 1.91
C TYR A 118 -4.40 11.17 2.59
N ILE A 119 -4.58 9.97 3.13
CA ILE A 119 -5.83 9.56 3.78
C ILE A 119 -6.16 10.47 4.97
N VAL A 120 -5.18 10.78 5.82
CA VAL A 120 -5.37 11.66 6.99
C VAL A 120 -5.73 13.07 6.57
N GLN A 121 -5.16 13.59 5.47
CA GLN A 121 -5.51 14.92 4.95
C GLN A 121 -6.90 14.98 4.31
N GLN A 122 -7.40 13.86 3.77
CA GLN A 122 -8.70 13.80 3.10
C GLN A 122 -9.84 13.33 4.02
N LEU A 123 -9.53 12.77 5.17
CA LEU A 123 -10.53 12.36 6.15
C LEU A 123 -10.99 13.59 6.95
N ASP A 124 -12.28 13.92 6.85
CA ASP A 124 -12.95 14.96 7.66
C ASP A 124 -13.13 14.57 9.15
N MET A 125 -12.34 13.61 9.65
CA MET A 125 -12.45 13.09 11.01
C MET A 125 -11.09 12.83 11.64
N SER A 126 -11.04 12.96 12.97
CA SER A 126 -9.81 12.71 13.74
C SER A 126 -9.49 11.22 13.81
N VAL A 127 -8.30 10.85 13.35
CA VAL A 127 -7.74 9.49 13.48
C VAL A 127 -7.01 9.36 14.83
N SER A 128 -7.51 8.50 15.71
CA SER A 128 -6.96 8.30 17.07
C SER A 128 -5.62 7.57 17.08
N ALA A 129 -5.40 6.66 16.14
CA ALA A 129 -4.16 5.91 16.01
C ALA A 129 -3.87 5.54 14.55
N ILE A 130 -2.58 5.54 14.20
CA ILE A 130 -2.09 5.12 12.89
C ILE A 130 -1.10 3.99 13.12
N HIS A 131 -1.32 2.86 12.44
CA HIS A 131 -0.46 1.68 12.48
C HIS A 131 0.07 1.42 11.07
N LEU A 132 1.38 1.60 10.89
CA LEU A 132 2.10 1.19 9.67
C LEU A 132 2.73 -0.17 9.91
N LEU A 133 2.38 -1.16 9.10
CA LEU A 133 2.71 -2.57 9.30
C LEU A 133 3.48 -3.12 8.08
N SER A 134 4.54 -3.88 8.35
CA SER A 134 5.32 -4.65 7.38
C SER A 134 5.89 -5.87 8.11
N ASP A 135 6.06 -6.98 7.39
CA ASP A 135 6.68 -8.22 7.88
C ASP A 135 8.21 -8.25 7.67
N SER A 136 8.76 -7.26 6.97
CA SER A 136 10.18 -7.17 6.64
C SER A 136 11.01 -6.63 7.81
N GLN A 137 11.56 -7.55 8.62
CA GLN A 137 12.46 -7.20 9.72
C GLN A 137 13.66 -6.36 9.26
N VAL A 138 14.16 -6.58 8.05
CA VAL A 138 15.30 -5.82 7.50
C VAL A 138 14.89 -4.38 7.21
N ALA A 139 13.73 -4.17 6.57
CA ALA A 139 13.26 -2.81 6.28
C ALA A 139 12.91 -2.05 7.57
N LEU A 140 12.26 -2.72 8.54
CA LEU A 140 12.00 -2.16 9.86
C LEU A 140 13.31 -1.83 10.60
N HIS A 141 14.33 -2.68 10.52
CA HIS A 141 15.63 -2.39 11.10
C HIS A 141 16.26 -1.13 10.51
N TRP A 142 16.19 -0.93 9.19
CA TRP A 142 16.72 0.30 8.56
C TRP A 142 16.00 1.55 9.04
N ILE A 143 14.69 1.48 9.25
CA ILE A 143 13.89 2.63 9.71
C ILE A 143 14.18 2.97 11.18
N HIS A 144 14.40 1.97 12.02
CA HIS A 144 14.59 2.17 13.47
C HIS A 144 16.05 2.30 13.90
N SER A 145 17.01 2.10 13.00
CA SER A 145 18.43 2.20 13.30
C SER A 145 18.92 3.63 13.22
N SER A 146 19.80 4.02 14.14
CA SER A 146 20.54 5.29 14.08
C SER A 146 21.79 5.24 13.18
N ARG A 147 22.01 4.11 12.49
CA ARG A 147 23.17 3.93 11.60
C ARG A 147 22.94 4.63 10.27
N GLN A 148 24.00 5.17 9.69
CA GLN A 148 23.97 5.67 8.32
C GLN A 148 24.03 4.51 7.32
N PHE A 149 23.15 4.54 6.34
CA PHE A 149 23.09 3.55 5.26
C PHE A 149 23.58 4.13 3.93
N ARG A 150 23.70 3.28 2.92
CA ARG A 150 23.95 3.74 1.54
C ARG A 150 22.81 4.65 1.08
N THR A 151 23.14 5.60 0.20
CA THR A 151 22.26 6.68 -0.29
C THR A 151 20.84 6.24 -0.64
N PHE A 152 20.66 5.10 -1.33
CA PHE A 152 19.32 4.60 -1.65
C PHE A 152 18.46 4.36 -0.40
N VAL A 153 18.99 3.62 0.57
CA VAL A 153 18.27 3.27 1.80
C VAL A 153 18.10 4.52 2.65
N GLN A 154 19.18 5.29 2.84
CA GLN A 154 19.16 6.50 3.67
C GLN A 154 18.11 7.50 3.20
N ASN A 155 18.10 7.84 1.91
CA ASN A 155 17.14 8.82 1.37
C ASN A 155 15.68 8.39 1.56
N ARG A 156 15.38 7.07 1.60
CA ARG A 156 14.01 6.58 1.81
C ARG A 156 13.65 6.50 3.28
N VAL A 157 14.59 6.15 4.15
CA VAL A 157 14.42 6.27 5.60
C VAL A 157 14.14 7.73 5.97
N ASP A 158 14.94 8.68 5.48
CA ASP A 158 14.74 10.11 5.75
C ASP A 158 13.37 10.59 5.24
N SER A 159 12.95 10.12 4.06
CA SER A 159 11.63 10.43 3.51
C SER A 159 10.49 9.89 4.39
N ILE A 160 10.61 8.65 4.89
CA ILE A 160 9.63 8.03 5.79
C ILE A 160 9.56 8.81 7.12
N GLU A 161 10.71 9.15 7.70
CA GLU A 161 10.79 9.91 8.94
C GLU A 161 10.16 11.29 8.79
N ASN A 162 10.48 12.03 7.72
CA ASN A 162 9.93 13.35 7.46
C ASN A 162 8.39 13.34 7.38
N VAL A 163 7.81 12.39 6.65
CA VAL A 163 6.36 12.25 6.57
C VAL A 163 5.80 11.83 7.93
N THR A 164 6.48 10.93 8.65
CA THR A 164 6.02 10.47 9.96
C THR A 164 6.02 11.57 11.01
N MET A 165 7.00 12.49 10.97
CA MET A 165 7.04 13.67 11.83
C MET A 165 5.85 14.59 11.60
N SER A 166 5.38 14.73 10.35
CA SER A 166 4.18 15.52 10.05
C SER A 166 2.94 15.01 10.77
N PHE A 167 2.82 13.69 11.01
CA PHE A 167 1.71 13.15 11.81
C PHE A 167 1.79 13.52 13.29
N ARG A 168 3.01 13.65 13.82
CA ARG A 168 3.25 13.97 15.24
C ARG A 168 2.96 15.44 15.52
N SER A 169 3.31 16.35 14.61
CA SER A 169 3.05 17.79 14.79
C SER A 169 1.57 18.14 14.78
N HIS A 170 0.73 17.44 14.01
CA HIS A 170 -0.72 17.64 13.98
C HIS A 170 -1.45 17.12 15.24
N ARG A 171 -0.75 16.39 16.14
CA ARG A 171 -1.28 15.97 17.45
C ARG A 171 -1.00 16.97 18.57
N ILE A 172 -0.29 18.08 18.30
CA ILE A 172 0.03 19.11 19.28
C ILE A 172 -0.84 20.34 19.04
N SER A 173 -2.13 20.21 19.37
CA SER A 173 -2.97 21.37 19.69
C SER A 173 -3.55 21.07 21.07
N SER A 174 -3.03 21.80 22.07
CA SER A 174 -3.44 21.78 23.47
C SER A 174 -4.92 22.11 23.68
#